data_AF-A0A2K8U7Z4-F1
#
_entry.id   AF-A0A2K8U7Z4-F1
#
_cell.length_a   1.000
_cell.length_b   1.000
_cell.length_c   1.000
_cell.angle_alpha   90.00
_cell.angle_beta   90.00
_cell.angle_gamma   90.00
#
_symmetry.space_group_name_H-M   'P 1'
#
loop_
_entity.id
_entity.type
_entity.pdbx_description
1 polymer ?
#
loop_
_entity_poly.entity_id
_entity_poly.type
_entity_poly.pdbx_seq_one_letter_code
_entity_poly.pdbx_strand_id
1 'polypeptide(L)'
;MNVAPPPAAGQTKLKTLRLPAGTVRYRISHRRYGTALHFSTGADARWNDPLVRYGVLYVADTPETAFAETFGHDLDAQGWGLV
;
A
#
# COMPACT_ATOMS: atom_id res chain seq x y z
N MET A 1 10.85 9.87 1.60
CA MET A 1 9.80 10.76 2.14
C MET A 1 9.16 10.08 3.32
N ASN A 2 8.93 10.82 4.40
CA ASN A 2 8.38 10.30 5.65
C ASN A 2 6.85 10.33 5.54
N VAL A 3 6.25 9.24 5.04
CA VAL A 3 4.78 9.08 5.07
C VAL A 3 4.38 9.14 6.54
N ALA A 4 3.47 10.06 6.89
CA ALA A 4 3.02 10.19 8.26
C ALA A 4 2.55 8.81 8.76
N PRO A 5 3.09 8.30 9.88
CA PRO A 5 2.66 7.02 10.40
C PRO A 5 1.14 7.05 10.60
N PRO A 6 0.45 5.91 10.47
CA PRO A 6 -0.97 5.85 10.73
C PRO A 6 -1.28 6.46 12.11
N PRO A 7 -2.43 7.13 12.29
CA PRO A 7 -2.82 7.69 13.57
C PRO A 7 -2.68 6.65 14.69
N ALA A 8 -2.18 7.05 15.86
CA ALA A 8 -2.09 6.18 17.01
C ALA A 8 -3.45 5.50 17.25
N ALA A 9 -3.44 4.17 17.43
CA ALA A 9 -4.62 3.29 17.53
C ALA A 9 -5.46 3.07 16.24
N GLY A 10 -5.06 3.55 15.06
CA GLY A 10 -5.74 3.16 13.80
C GLY A 10 -5.68 1.65 13.56
N GLN A 11 -4.55 1.04 13.94
CA GLN A 11 -4.30 -0.40 13.86
C GLN A 11 -5.18 -1.27 14.76
N THR A 12 -5.69 -0.75 15.89
CA THR A 12 -6.59 -1.53 16.78
C THR A 12 -8.00 -1.66 16.20
N LYS A 13 -8.34 -0.87 15.17
CA LYS A 13 -9.61 -0.98 14.43
C LYS A 13 -9.53 -1.90 13.23
N LEU A 14 -8.32 -2.29 12.81
CA LEU A 14 -8.13 -3.16 11.65
C LEU A 14 -8.52 -4.59 12.01
N LYS A 15 -9.33 -5.19 11.14
CA LYS A 15 -9.70 -6.61 11.23
C LYS A 15 -8.94 -7.37 10.16
N THR A 16 -8.33 -8.48 10.54
CA THR A 16 -7.81 -9.43 9.57
C THR A 16 -8.99 -10.13 8.90
N LEU A 17 -9.07 -10.00 7.58
CA LEU A 17 -10.08 -10.67 6.76
C LEU A 17 -9.41 -11.70 5.88
N ARG A 18 -10.09 -12.84 5.69
CA ARG A 18 -9.67 -13.84 4.71
C ARG A 18 -10.47 -13.63 3.43
N LEU A 19 -9.76 -13.43 2.32
CA LEU A 19 -10.39 -13.27 1.01
C LEU A 19 -10.67 -14.65 0.39
N PRO A 20 -11.84 -14.86 -0.24
CA PRO A 20 -12.08 -16.06 -1.05
C PRO A 20 -11.06 -16.19 -2.19
N ALA A 21 -10.72 -17.42 -2.55
CA ALA A 21 -9.90 -17.68 -3.72
C ALA A 21 -10.60 -17.13 -4.99
N GLY A 22 -9.81 -16.58 -5.92
CA GLY A 22 -10.32 -15.92 -7.12
C GLY A 22 -10.81 -14.48 -6.93
N THR A 23 -10.70 -13.92 -5.72
CA THR A 23 -10.97 -12.49 -5.49
C THR A 23 -10.01 -11.65 -6.33
N VAL A 24 -10.57 -10.82 -7.21
CA VAL A 24 -9.78 -9.88 -8.03
C VAL A 24 -9.33 -8.70 -7.19
N ARG A 25 -8.04 -8.35 -7.30
CA ARG A 25 -7.41 -7.21 -6.65
C ARG A 25 -6.48 -6.53 -7.62
N TYR A 26 -6.34 -5.21 -7.49
CA TYR A 26 -5.60 -4.39 -8.42
C TYR A 26 -4.32 -3.85 -7.78
N ARG A 27 -3.23 -3.87 -8.55
CA ARG A 27 -1.96 -3.28 -8.17
C ARG A 27 -1.25 -2.76 -9.40
N ILE A 28 -0.73 -1.55 -9.32
CA ILE A 28 0.18 -0.99 -10.32
C ILE A 28 1.60 -1.21 -9.81
N SER A 29 2.46 -1.79 -10.65
CA SER A 29 3.85 -2.09 -10.28
C SER A 29 4.80 -1.61 -11.35
N HIS A 30 5.99 -1.17 -10.94
CA HIS A 30 7.01 -0.73 -11.87
C HIS A 30 7.50 -1.91 -12.73
N ARG A 31 7.68 -1.69 -14.04
CA ARG A 31 8.12 -2.72 -15.01
C ARG A 31 9.42 -3.45 -14.67
N ARG A 32 10.20 -2.92 -13.71
CA ARG A 32 11.46 -3.51 -13.25
C ARG A 32 11.24 -4.77 -12.42
N TYR A 33 10.04 -4.94 -11.87
CA TYR A 33 9.67 -6.13 -11.12
C TYR A 33 9.05 -7.14 -12.08
N GLY A 34 9.54 -8.37 -12.07
CA GLY A 34 9.10 -9.42 -13.00
C GLY A 34 7.64 -9.85 -12.81
N THR A 35 7.02 -9.55 -11.65
CA THR A 35 5.62 -9.87 -11.39
C THR A 35 4.97 -8.79 -10.51
N ALA A 36 3.65 -8.66 -10.62
CA ALA A 36 2.83 -7.87 -9.70
C ALA A 36 2.76 -8.46 -8.27
N LEU A 37 3.30 -9.66 -8.06
CA LEU A 37 3.41 -10.32 -6.75
C LEU A 37 4.72 -10.00 -6.03
N HIS A 38 5.64 -9.27 -6.67
CA HIS A 38 6.88 -8.85 -6.02
C HIS A 38 6.61 -7.78 -4.95
N PHE A 39 6.96 -8.03 -3.70
CA PHE A 39 6.94 -7.05 -2.60
C PHE A 39 8.26 -7.11 -1.82
N SER A 40 8.69 -5.98 -1.25
CA SER A 40 9.89 -5.94 -0.40
C SER A 40 9.52 -6.14 1.06
N THR A 41 10.51 -6.55 1.86
CA THR A 41 10.42 -6.62 3.33
C THR A 41 10.95 -5.37 4.01
N GLY A 42 11.31 -4.31 3.26
CA GLY A 42 11.90 -3.09 3.83
C GLY A 42 10.94 -2.34 4.76
N ALA A 43 11.47 -1.62 5.74
CA ALA A 43 10.65 -0.96 6.76
C ALA A 43 9.95 0.34 6.28
N ASP A 44 10.27 0.84 5.09
CA ASP A 44 9.89 2.18 4.64
C ASP A 44 8.39 2.35 4.32
N ALA A 45 7.64 1.24 4.21
CA ALA A 45 6.23 1.28 3.86
C ALA A 45 5.32 1.21 5.09
N ARG A 46 4.20 1.93 5.05
CA ARG A 46 3.28 2.21 6.16
C ARG A 46 2.88 1.02 7.03
N TRP A 47 2.69 -0.16 6.44
CA TRP A 47 2.23 -1.39 7.09
C TRP A 47 3.26 -2.52 7.07
N ASN A 48 4.49 -2.26 6.63
CA ASN A 48 5.54 -3.27 6.71
C ASN A 48 5.96 -3.50 8.16
N ASP A 49 6.48 -4.69 8.46
CA ASP A 49 7.04 -4.95 9.79
C ASP A 49 8.26 -4.04 10.00
N PRO A 50 8.30 -3.21 11.04
CA PRO A 50 9.45 -2.32 11.28
C PRO A 50 10.74 -3.10 11.57
N LEU A 51 10.61 -4.38 11.97
CA LEU A 51 11.72 -5.29 12.20
C LEU A 51 12.06 -6.15 10.97
N VAL A 52 11.45 -5.89 9.80
CA VAL A 52 11.78 -6.52 8.51
C VAL A 52 11.57 -8.06 8.51
N ARG A 53 10.74 -8.60 9.40
CA ARG A 53 10.46 -10.05 9.44
C ARG A 53 9.48 -10.48 8.35
N TYR A 54 8.65 -9.55 7.85
CA TYR A 54 7.75 -9.74 6.73
C TYR A 54 7.47 -8.43 6.00
N GLY A 55 7.10 -8.55 4.73
CA GLY A 55 6.60 -7.45 3.91
C GLY A 55 5.10 -7.59 3.63
N VAL A 56 4.47 -6.50 3.22
CA VAL A 56 3.05 -6.50 2.84
C VAL A 56 2.90 -6.23 1.35
N LEU A 57 2.00 -6.98 0.72
CA LEU A 57 1.56 -6.71 -0.65
C LEU A 57 0.38 -5.73 -0.62
N TYR A 58 0.60 -4.51 -1.09
CA TYR A 58 -0.43 -3.49 -1.19
C TYR A 58 -1.25 -3.71 -2.46
N VAL A 59 -2.56 -3.80 -2.30
CA VAL A 59 -3.53 -3.99 -3.37
C VAL A 59 -4.80 -3.20 -3.09
N ALA A 60 -5.54 -2.86 -4.14
CA ALA A 60 -6.84 -2.20 -4.06
C ALA A 60 -7.98 -3.11 -4.54
N ASP A 61 -9.20 -2.77 -4.17
CA ASP A 61 -10.45 -3.37 -4.67
C ASP A 61 -10.85 -2.85 -6.06
N THR A 62 -10.44 -1.65 -6.43
CA THR A 62 -10.69 -1.04 -7.75
C THR A 62 -9.40 -0.55 -8.41
N PRO A 63 -9.35 -0.49 -9.76
CA PRO A 63 -8.18 0.04 -10.46
C PRO A 63 -7.96 1.54 -10.21
N GLU A 64 -9.02 2.32 -9.99
CA GLU A 64 -8.95 3.76 -9.68
C GLU A 64 -8.24 4.00 -8.35
N THR A 65 -8.58 3.23 -7.31
CA THR A 65 -7.90 3.30 -6.01
C THR A 65 -6.43 2.89 -6.14
N ALA A 66 -6.13 1.84 -6.92
CA ALA A 66 -4.73 1.46 -7.19
C ALA A 66 -3.95 2.59 -7.91
N PHE A 67 -4.59 3.31 -8.83
CA PHE A 67 -4.02 4.47 -9.51
C PHE A 67 -3.77 5.62 -8.53
N ALA A 68 -4.77 6.01 -7.74
CA ALA A 68 -4.67 7.09 -6.77
C ALA A 68 -3.58 6.81 -5.71
N GLU A 69 -3.49 5.58 -5.20
CA GLU A 69 -2.43 5.20 -4.24
C GLU A 69 -1.03 5.14 -4.87
N THR A 70 -0.93 4.88 -6.17
CA THR A 70 0.37 4.77 -6.85
C THR A 70 0.90 6.12 -7.31
N PHE A 71 0.03 7.00 -7.81
CA PHE A 71 0.41 8.28 -8.43
C PHE A 71 -0.05 9.51 -7.66
N GLY A 72 -1.07 9.38 -6.80
CA GLY A 72 -1.62 10.49 -6.02
C GLY A 72 -0.73 10.93 -4.85
N HIS A 73 0.13 10.04 -4.34
CA HIS A 73 1.06 10.37 -3.24
C HIS A 73 2.04 11.50 -3.63
N ASP A 74 2.40 11.58 -4.91
CA ASP A 74 3.30 12.62 -5.42
C ASP A 74 2.61 13.99 -5.59
N LEU A 75 1.27 14.04 -5.67
CA LEU A 75 0.51 15.29 -5.77
C LEU A 75 0.35 15.96 -4.40
N ASP A 76 0.12 15.17 -3.36
CA ASP A 76 0.03 15.65 -1.98
C ASP A 76 1.40 16.15 -1.47
N ALA A 77 2.49 15.46 -1.85
CA ALA A 77 3.86 15.88 -1.56
C ALA A 77 4.29 17.20 -2.25
N GLN A 78 3.57 17.62 -3.31
CA GLN A 78 3.79 18.89 -4.01
C GLN A 78 2.88 20.02 -3.50
N GLY A 79 2.05 19.78 -2.48
CA GLY A 79 1.18 20.79 -1.88
C GLY A 79 -0.11 21.08 -2.65
N TRP A 80 -0.47 20.21 -3.59
CA TRP A 80 -1.74 20.30 -4.33
C TRP A 80 -2.76 19.45 -3.60
N GLY A 81 -3.27 19.96 -2.48
CA GLY A 81 -4.28 19.27 -1.67
C GLY A 81 -5.46 18.84 -2.54
N LEU A 82 -5.61 17.53 -2.70
CA LEU A 82 -6.81 16.92 -3.25
C LEU A 82 -7.67 16.47 -2.07
N VAL A 83 -8.65 17.34 -1.76
CA VAL A 83 -9.86 17.19 -0.91
C VAL A 83 -9.87 16.03 0.06
#